data_AF-A0A167N8Y0-F1
#
_entry.id   AF-A0A167N8Y0-F1
#
_cell.length_a   1.000
_cell.length_b   1.000
_cell.length_c   1.000
_cell.angle_alpha   90.00
_cell.angle_beta   90.00
_cell.angle_gamma   90.00
#
_symmetry.space_group_name_H-M   'P 1'
#
loop_
_entity.id
_entity.type
_entity.pdbx_description
1 polymer ?
#
loop_
_entity_poly.entity_id
_entity_poly.type
_entity_poly.pdbx_seq_one_letter_code
_entity_poly.pdbx_strand_id
1 'polypeptide(L)'
;MKNTLTLVRILPVSLLAFAFTNDALAASCTLKQSGDNSWYECDGKKITQTATRNRQSSDNLLEFQLLGSTAVWKYVQADNPSWAGSATTSDTAYYSYCLLDDSLNRITQLARHSFFGRKETIKNFRLNGNNASWRYVETIGSRTVGSDHNATIPDCQSTPPQILNLSYPEGRVGQTQRFSFDYRNATSCWNQSGTRYFTSSTPKNGTFSWTSPVRTQVSGPWQTIVSCTNATGVIVQDSVTTRVNN
;
A
#
# COMPACT_ATOMS: atom_id res chain seq x y z
N MET A 1 -65.92 -5.44 -22.59
CA MET A 1 -64.90 -6.00 -21.69
C MET A 1 -63.64 -5.18 -21.88
N LYS A 2 -63.25 -4.35 -20.91
CA LYS A 2 -62.04 -3.50 -20.97
C LYS A 2 -60.98 -4.13 -20.07
N ASN A 3 -59.90 -4.63 -20.68
CA ASN A 3 -58.74 -5.14 -19.95
C ASN A 3 -57.80 -3.98 -19.62
N THR A 4 -57.65 -3.71 -18.33
CA THR A 4 -56.71 -2.72 -17.80
C THR A 4 -55.36 -3.41 -17.61
N LEU A 5 -54.36 -3.01 -18.39
CA LEU A 5 -52.97 -3.46 -18.25
C LEU A 5 -52.27 -2.62 -17.17
N THR A 6 -51.94 -3.26 -16.05
CA THR A 6 -51.18 -2.65 -14.95
C THR A 6 -49.68 -2.72 -15.26
N LEU A 7 -49.07 -1.56 -15.50
CA LEU A 7 -47.64 -1.41 -15.73
C LEU A 7 -46.88 -1.51 -14.38
N VAL A 8 -46.21 -2.62 -14.14
CA VAL A 8 -45.32 -2.78 -12.98
C VAL A 8 -43.97 -2.15 -13.31
N ARG A 9 -43.67 -0.99 -12.70
CA ARG A 9 -42.34 -0.36 -12.74
C ARG A 9 -41.41 -1.11 -11.79
N ILE A 10 -40.41 -1.80 -12.35
CA ILE A 10 -39.28 -2.35 -11.61
C ILE A 10 -38.28 -1.21 -11.38
N LEU A 11 -38.08 -0.81 -10.12
CA LEU A 11 -37.03 0.15 -9.76
C LEU A 11 -35.66 -0.55 -9.81
N PRO A 12 -34.59 0.13 -10.29
CA PRO A 12 -33.26 -0.43 -10.28
C PRO A 12 -32.79 -0.66 -8.83
N VAL A 13 -32.39 -1.89 -8.53
CA VAL A 13 -31.68 -2.23 -7.29
C VAL A 13 -30.30 -1.60 -7.38
N SER A 14 -30.14 -0.44 -6.74
CA SER A 14 -28.84 0.19 -6.55
C SER A 14 -27.93 -0.76 -5.78
N LEU A 15 -26.84 -1.22 -6.42
CA LEU A 15 -25.74 -1.85 -5.70
C LEU A 15 -25.18 -0.83 -4.71
N LEU A 16 -25.51 -1.01 -3.44
CA LEU A 16 -24.85 -0.35 -2.32
C LEU A 16 -23.39 -0.82 -2.30
N ALA A 17 -22.50 -0.04 -2.91
CA ALA A 17 -21.09 -0.09 -2.59
C ALA A 17 -20.96 0.35 -1.11
N PHE A 18 -20.61 -0.59 -0.23
CA PHE A 18 -20.22 -0.25 1.13
C PHE A 18 -18.94 0.59 1.06
N ALA A 19 -19.10 1.91 1.05
CA ALA A 19 -18.01 2.84 1.29
C ALA A 19 -17.69 2.78 2.79
N PHE A 20 -16.70 1.98 3.14
CA PHE A 20 -16.06 2.09 4.45
C PHE A 20 -15.47 3.51 4.54
N THR A 21 -15.90 4.28 5.55
CA THR A 21 -15.31 5.57 5.88
C THR A 21 -13.90 5.31 6.44
N ASN A 22 -12.91 5.29 5.56
CA ASN A 22 -11.51 5.09 5.95
C ASN A 22 -10.84 6.43 6.23
N ASP A 23 -10.01 6.38 7.27
CA ASP A 23 -9.04 7.37 7.72
C ASP A 23 -8.45 8.23 6.59
N ALA A 24 -8.25 9.51 6.89
CA ALA A 24 -7.70 10.54 5.99
C ALA A 24 -6.24 10.29 5.50
N LEU A 25 -5.73 9.06 5.63
CA LEU A 25 -4.38 8.62 5.25
C LEU A 25 -4.37 7.37 4.36
N ALA A 26 -5.53 6.89 3.88
CA ALA A 26 -5.54 5.78 2.91
C ALA A 26 -4.79 6.20 1.64
N ALA A 27 -3.66 5.56 1.36
CA ALA A 27 -2.87 5.80 0.16
C ALA A 27 -3.78 5.73 -1.08
N SER A 28 -3.64 6.70 -1.99
CA SER A 28 -4.47 6.76 -3.20
C SER A 28 -3.93 5.76 -4.23
N CYS A 29 -4.37 4.50 -4.11
CA CYS A 29 -4.00 3.45 -5.04
C CYS A 29 -4.82 3.56 -6.33
N THR A 30 -4.15 3.61 -7.47
CA THR A 30 -4.77 3.71 -8.80
C THR A 30 -4.23 2.61 -9.71
N LEU A 31 -5.12 2.01 -10.51
CA LEU A 31 -4.70 1.13 -11.59
C LEU A 31 -4.08 1.96 -12.70
N LYS A 32 -2.81 1.72 -13.00
CA LYS A 32 -2.07 2.32 -14.12
C LYS A 32 -2.06 1.35 -15.30
N GLN A 33 -2.00 1.92 -16.49
CA GLN A 33 -1.89 1.18 -17.75
C GLN A 33 -0.88 1.85 -18.67
N SER A 34 -0.11 1.05 -19.38
CA SER A 34 0.82 1.52 -20.42
C SER A 34 0.95 0.47 -21.51
N GLY A 35 0.35 0.76 -22.67
CA GLY A 35 0.18 -0.23 -23.74
C GLY A 35 -0.56 -1.46 -23.23
N ASP A 36 0.08 -2.61 -23.36
CA ASP A 36 -0.42 -3.91 -22.95
C ASP A 36 -0.20 -4.23 -21.47
N ASN A 37 0.43 -3.33 -20.71
CA ASN A 37 0.79 -3.54 -19.32
C ASN A 37 -0.18 -2.83 -18.37
N SER A 38 -0.45 -3.44 -17.21
CA SER A 38 -1.19 -2.83 -16.11
C SER A 38 -0.58 -3.17 -14.74
N TRP A 39 -0.69 -2.25 -13.79
CA TRP A 39 -0.23 -2.41 -12.41
C TRP A 39 -0.97 -1.47 -11.47
N TYR A 40 -1.05 -1.76 -10.18
CA TYR A 40 -1.49 -0.78 -9.20
C TYR A 40 -0.32 0.06 -8.71
N GLU A 41 -0.56 1.35 -8.56
CA GLU A 41 0.36 2.34 -8.04
C GLU A 41 -0.29 3.11 -6.90
N CYS A 42 0.37 3.18 -5.75
CA CYS A 42 -0.04 3.99 -4.62
C CYS A 42 1.03 5.07 -4.40
N ASP A 43 0.62 6.34 -4.36
CA ASP A 43 1.51 7.48 -4.11
C ASP A 43 2.74 7.56 -5.03
N GLY A 44 2.55 7.29 -6.32
CA GLY A 44 3.64 7.30 -7.30
C GLY A 44 4.50 6.04 -7.30
N LYS A 45 4.19 5.06 -6.44
CA LYS A 45 4.93 3.82 -6.32
C LYS A 45 4.13 2.62 -6.83
N LYS A 46 4.72 1.86 -7.74
CA LYS A 46 4.16 0.57 -8.19
C LYS A 46 4.24 -0.47 -7.06
N ILE A 47 3.11 -1.10 -6.75
CA ILE A 47 2.97 -2.04 -5.62
C ILE A 47 2.61 -3.47 -6.04
N THR A 48 2.16 -3.68 -7.27
CA THR A 48 1.85 -5.03 -7.79
C THR A 48 2.84 -5.45 -8.86
N GLN A 49 2.82 -6.73 -9.22
CA GLN A 49 3.43 -7.19 -10.47
C GLN A 49 2.78 -6.47 -11.67
N THR A 50 3.46 -6.49 -12.82
CA THR A 50 2.84 -6.10 -14.09
C THR A 50 1.95 -7.24 -14.56
N ALA A 51 0.67 -6.96 -14.81
CA ALA A 51 -0.17 -7.82 -15.63
C ALA A 51 -0.06 -7.41 -17.10
N THR A 52 0.32 -8.34 -17.97
CA THR A 52 0.50 -8.12 -19.40
C THR A 52 -0.67 -8.72 -20.18
N ARG A 53 -1.27 -7.93 -21.08
CA ARG A 53 -2.27 -8.38 -22.05
C ARG A 53 -1.61 -8.48 -23.42
N ASN A 54 -1.43 -9.67 -23.95
CA ASN A 54 -1.10 -9.85 -25.36
C ASN A 54 -2.32 -10.43 -26.12
N ARG A 55 -2.20 -10.62 -27.45
CA ARG A 55 -3.30 -11.12 -28.29
C ARG A 55 -3.79 -12.53 -27.92
N GLN A 56 -3.01 -13.32 -27.19
CA GLN A 56 -3.23 -14.76 -26.95
C GLN A 56 -3.38 -15.11 -25.46
N SER A 57 -2.83 -14.30 -24.55
CA SER A 57 -2.95 -14.45 -23.10
C SER A 57 -3.02 -13.09 -22.43
N SER A 58 -3.76 -13.00 -21.33
CA SER A 58 -3.82 -11.79 -20.51
C SER A 58 -3.62 -12.16 -19.05
N ASP A 59 -2.50 -11.74 -18.48
CA ASP A 59 -2.38 -11.71 -17.04
C ASP A 59 -3.39 -10.70 -16.49
N ASN A 60 -3.89 -10.95 -15.29
CA ASN A 60 -4.88 -10.07 -14.67
C ASN A 60 -4.53 -9.81 -13.20
N LEU A 61 -4.74 -8.56 -12.81
CA LEU A 61 -4.80 -8.13 -11.41
C LEU A 61 -6.27 -7.98 -11.05
N LEU A 62 -6.75 -8.82 -10.15
CA LEU A 62 -8.15 -8.88 -9.75
C LEU A 62 -8.26 -8.68 -8.23
N GLU A 63 -9.48 -8.35 -7.78
CA GLU A 63 -9.83 -8.36 -6.35
C GLU A 63 -8.88 -7.51 -5.49
N PHE A 64 -8.42 -6.37 -6.02
CA PHE A 64 -7.54 -5.45 -5.31
C PHE A 64 -8.27 -4.81 -4.12
N GLN A 65 -7.64 -4.85 -2.95
CA GLN A 65 -8.14 -4.28 -1.70
C GLN A 65 -6.99 -3.61 -0.95
N LEU A 66 -7.29 -2.52 -0.25
CA LEU A 66 -6.36 -1.85 0.65
C LEU A 66 -6.88 -1.96 2.09
N LEU A 67 -6.10 -2.59 2.97
CA LEU A 67 -6.39 -2.78 4.39
C LEU A 67 -5.33 -2.04 5.20
N GLY A 68 -5.63 -0.81 5.63
CA GLY A 68 -4.64 0.07 6.25
C GLY A 68 -3.46 0.31 5.30
N SER A 69 -2.26 -0.12 5.70
CA SER A 69 -1.04 -0.03 4.89
C SER A 69 -0.72 -1.28 4.05
N THR A 70 -1.61 -2.27 4.03
CA THR A 70 -1.40 -3.52 3.31
C THR A 70 -2.33 -3.57 2.10
N ALA A 71 -1.75 -3.63 0.89
CA ALA A 71 -2.50 -3.89 -0.32
C ALA A 71 -2.56 -5.41 -0.55
N VAL A 72 -3.73 -5.94 -0.91
CA VAL A 72 -3.94 -7.35 -1.22
C VAL A 72 -4.61 -7.46 -2.59
N TRP A 73 -4.16 -8.39 -3.42
CA TRP A 73 -4.77 -8.64 -4.73
C TRP A 73 -4.62 -10.10 -5.14
N LYS A 74 -5.42 -10.50 -6.12
CA LYS A 74 -5.29 -11.74 -6.84
C LYS A 74 -4.53 -11.50 -8.14
N TYR A 75 -3.48 -12.28 -8.36
CA TYR A 75 -2.79 -12.32 -9.64
C TYR A 75 -3.18 -13.59 -10.37
N VAL A 76 -3.59 -13.44 -11.62
CA VAL A 76 -3.88 -14.55 -12.53
C VAL A 76 -2.92 -14.42 -13.70
N GLN A 77 -1.93 -15.29 -13.77
CA GLN A 77 -1.06 -15.40 -14.93
C GLN A 77 -1.76 -16.25 -15.97
N ALA A 78 -1.97 -15.71 -17.16
CA ALA A 78 -2.53 -16.50 -18.25
C ALA A 78 -1.38 -17.16 -19.01
N ASP A 79 -1.34 -18.49 -19.04
CA ASP A 79 -0.43 -19.16 -19.95
C ASP A 79 -0.92 -18.98 -21.38
N ASN A 80 0.05 -18.71 -22.26
CA ASN A 80 -0.20 -18.63 -23.68
C ASN A 80 -0.69 -20.00 -24.17
N PRO A 81 -1.87 -20.12 -24.80
CA PRO A 81 -2.26 -21.32 -25.51
C PRO A 81 -1.34 -21.45 -26.74
N SER A 82 -0.14 -21.93 -26.50
CA SER A 82 0.78 -22.21 -27.59
C SER A 82 0.17 -23.38 -28.39
N TRP A 83 -0.22 -23.07 -29.63
CA TRP A 83 -0.23 -23.90 -30.84
C TRP A 83 -1.02 -25.23 -30.91
N ALA A 84 -1.50 -25.83 -29.82
CA ALA A 84 -1.97 -27.22 -29.84
C ALA A 84 -3.40 -27.48 -29.30
N GLY A 85 -4.30 -26.49 -29.34
CA GLY A 85 -5.71 -26.69 -28.91
C GLY A 85 -5.87 -27.13 -27.45
N SER A 86 -4.82 -27.00 -26.64
CA SER A 86 -4.84 -27.37 -25.23
C SER A 86 -5.52 -26.28 -24.40
N ALA A 87 -6.24 -26.72 -23.37
CA ALA A 87 -6.93 -25.83 -22.44
C ALA A 87 -5.94 -24.80 -21.88
N THR A 88 -6.29 -23.52 -21.96
CA THR A 88 -5.53 -22.43 -21.36
C THR A 88 -5.32 -22.72 -19.87
N THR A 89 -4.06 -22.83 -19.48
CA THR A 89 -3.67 -22.94 -18.09
C THR A 89 -3.54 -21.54 -17.51
N SER A 90 -4.01 -21.34 -16.28
CA SER A 90 -3.87 -20.06 -15.61
C SER A 90 -3.39 -20.29 -14.20
N ASP A 91 -2.22 -19.75 -13.88
CA ASP A 91 -1.64 -19.81 -12.56
C ASP A 91 -2.25 -18.68 -11.71
N THR A 92 -2.80 -19.04 -10.54
CA THR A 92 -3.49 -18.08 -9.66
C THR A 92 -2.92 -18.10 -8.25
N ALA A 93 -2.67 -16.93 -7.69
CA ALA A 93 -2.36 -16.76 -6.27
C ALA A 93 -2.79 -15.38 -5.76
N TYR A 94 -2.96 -15.27 -4.44
CA TYR A 94 -3.12 -13.98 -3.77
C TYR A 94 -1.79 -13.49 -3.23
N TYR A 95 -1.59 -12.19 -3.33
CA TYR A 95 -0.40 -11.49 -2.88
C TYR A 95 -0.80 -10.36 -1.94
N SER A 96 0.13 -10.01 -1.07
CA SER A 96 0.09 -8.81 -0.24
C SER A 96 1.33 -7.97 -0.52
N TYR A 97 1.17 -6.66 -0.45
CA TYR A 97 2.24 -5.69 -0.47
C TYR A 97 2.11 -4.80 0.74
N CYS A 98 3.19 -4.66 1.50
CA CYS A 98 3.23 -3.70 2.57
C CYS A 98 3.78 -2.36 2.07
N LEU A 99 2.96 -1.30 2.20
CA LEU A 99 3.31 0.05 1.72
C LEU A 99 4.41 0.72 2.56
N LEU A 100 4.72 0.20 3.74
CA LEU A 100 5.67 0.84 4.67
C LEU A 100 7.10 0.30 4.57
N ASP A 101 7.25 -1.00 4.30
CA ASP A 101 8.55 -1.67 4.23
C ASP A 101 8.89 -2.21 2.84
N ASP A 102 8.01 -1.96 1.87
CA ASP A 102 8.15 -2.35 0.48
C ASP A 102 8.19 -3.86 0.22
N SER A 103 7.67 -4.66 1.15
CA SER A 103 7.68 -6.12 1.05
C SER A 103 6.52 -6.66 0.23
N LEU A 104 6.84 -7.59 -0.69
CA LEU A 104 5.87 -8.35 -1.47
C LEU A 104 5.83 -9.79 -0.93
N ASN A 105 4.66 -10.24 -0.49
CA ASN A 105 4.46 -11.58 0.07
C ASN A 105 3.34 -12.31 -0.66
N ARG A 106 3.58 -13.56 -1.06
CA ARG A 106 2.51 -14.43 -1.58
C ARG A 106 1.75 -15.04 -0.40
N ILE A 107 0.44 -14.84 -0.35
CA ILE A 107 -0.41 -15.31 0.76
C ILE A 107 -0.78 -16.77 0.58
N THR A 108 -1.17 -17.16 -0.64
CA THR A 108 -1.63 -18.52 -0.93
C THR A 108 -0.54 -19.35 -1.59
N GLN A 109 -0.72 -20.67 -1.61
CA GLN A 109 -0.06 -21.51 -2.60
C GLN A 109 -0.42 -21.06 -4.02
N LEU A 110 0.42 -21.43 -4.98
CA LEU A 110 0.15 -21.22 -6.40
C LEU A 110 -0.81 -22.33 -6.86
N ALA A 111 -2.02 -21.95 -7.27
CA ALA A 111 -2.93 -22.87 -7.93
C ALA A 111 -2.61 -22.90 -9.42
N ARG A 112 -2.08 -24.04 -9.88
CA ARG A 112 -1.70 -24.26 -11.26
C ARG A 112 -2.77 -25.03 -12.00
N HIS A 113 -2.91 -24.72 -13.27
CA HIS A 113 -3.60 -25.62 -14.17
C HIS A 113 -2.52 -26.45 -14.86
N SER A 114 -2.49 -27.75 -14.60
CA SER A 114 -1.47 -28.63 -15.18
C SER A 114 -2.04 -29.40 -16.36
N PHE A 115 -1.18 -29.78 -17.29
CA PHE A 115 -1.51 -30.78 -18.30
C PHE A 115 -1.94 -32.11 -17.62
N PHE A 116 -2.73 -32.91 -18.34
CA PHE A 116 -3.29 -34.21 -17.87
C PHE A 116 -4.52 -34.13 -16.94
N GLY A 117 -5.39 -33.12 -17.13
CA GLY A 117 -6.70 -33.08 -16.48
C GLY A 117 -6.66 -32.75 -14.98
N ARG A 118 -5.54 -32.20 -14.50
CA ARG A 118 -5.39 -31.63 -13.16
C ARG A 118 -5.70 -30.14 -13.18
N LYS A 119 -6.73 -29.72 -12.45
CA LYS A 119 -7.15 -28.32 -12.29
C LYS A 119 -7.08 -27.92 -10.84
N GLU A 120 -6.28 -26.90 -10.53
CA GLU A 120 -6.20 -26.34 -9.18
C GLU A 120 -6.85 -24.96 -9.17
N THR A 121 -7.61 -24.65 -8.13
CA THR A 121 -8.30 -23.37 -7.98
C THR A 121 -8.28 -22.92 -6.52
N ILE A 122 -8.22 -21.60 -6.34
CA ILE A 122 -8.43 -20.96 -5.04
C ILE A 122 -9.83 -20.37 -5.03
N LYS A 123 -10.62 -20.72 -4.02
CA LYS A 123 -12.01 -20.28 -3.83
C LYS A 123 -12.19 -19.67 -2.46
N ASN A 124 -13.25 -18.87 -2.32
CA ASN A 124 -13.70 -18.30 -1.04
C ASN A 124 -12.58 -17.58 -0.27
N PHE A 125 -11.71 -16.85 -0.97
CA PHE A 125 -10.69 -16.04 -0.31
C PHE A 125 -11.38 -14.95 0.52
N ARG A 126 -11.01 -14.83 1.78
CA ARG A 126 -11.55 -13.85 2.73
C ARG A 126 -10.42 -13.28 3.59
N LEU A 127 -10.53 -11.99 3.86
CA LEU A 127 -9.67 -11.26 4.79
C LEU A 127 -10.45 -10.93 6.05
N ASN A 128 -9.83 -11.12 7.21
CA ASN A 128 -10.34 -10.70 8.52
C ASN A 128 -9.19 -10.13 9.33
N GLY A 129 -9.04 -8.80 9.28
CA GLY A 129 -7.82 -8.12 9.74
C GLY A 129 -6.60 -8.66 8.99
N ASN A 130 -5.60 -9.12 9.75
CA ASN A 130 -4.37 -9.70 9.21
C ASN A 130 -4.46 -11.20 8.91
N ASN A 131 -5.64 -11.81 9.05
CA ASN A 131 -5.81 -13.22 8.73
C ASN A 131 -6.50 -13.37 7.37
N ALA A 132 -5.91 -14.21 6.53
CA ALA A 132 -6.50 -14.67 5.28
C ALA A 132 -6.99 -16.10 5.44
N SER A 133 -8.11 -16.42 4.80
CA SER A 133 -8.65 -17.78 4.70
C SER A 133 -9.11 -18.06 3.28
N TRP A 134 -8.92 -19.29 2.81
CA TRP A 134 -9.34 -19.71 1.46
C TRP A 134 -9.55 -21.22 1.39
N ARG A 135 -10.21 -21.68 0.34
CA ARG A 135 -10.31 -23.10 0.00
C ARG A 135 -9.49 -23.40 -1.25
N TYR A 136 -8.55 -24.31 -1.14
CA TYR A 136 -7.80 -24.84 -2.26
C TYR A 136 -8.50 -26.08 -2.81
N VAL A 137 -8.82 -26.08 -4.09
CA VAL A 137 -9.55 -27.17 -4.75
C VAL A 137 -8.71 -27.73 -5.88
N GLU A 138 -8.43 -29.01 -5.81
CA GLU A 138 -7.74 -29.79 -6.84
C GLU A 138 -8.73 -30.75 -7.48
N THR A 139 -8.78 -30.78 -8.81
CA THR A 139 -9.59 -31.72 -9.58
C THR A 139 -8.66 -32.53 -10.49
N ILE A 140 -8.71 -33.86 -10.40
CA ILE A 140 -7.95 -34.77 -11.25
C ILE A 140 -8.96 -35.71 -11.92
N GLY A 141 -9.15 -35.55 -13.24
CA GLY A 141 -10.22 -36.24 -13.95
C GLY A 141 -11.60 -35.82 -13.43
N SER A 142 -12.40 -36.77 -12.93
CA SER A 142 -13.70 -36.51 -12.29
C SER A 142 -13.63 -36.31 -10.77
N ARG A 143 -12.47 -36.57 -10.15
CA ARG A 143 -12.30 -36.48 -8.70
C ARG A 143 -11.95 -35.06 -8.30
N THR A 144 -12.71 -34.47 -7.38
CA THR A 144 -12.44 -33.16 -6.79
C THR A 144 -12.15 -33.30 -5.30
N VAL A 145 -11.04 -32.73 -4.84
CA VAL A 145 -10.64 -32.66 -3.43
C VAL A 145 -10.46 -31.20 -3.06
N GLY A 146 -10.99 -30.80 -1.90
CA GLY A 146 -10.84 -29.44 -1.39
C GLY A 146 -10.30 -29.43 0.03
N SER A 147 -9.39 -28.51 0.33
CA SER A 147 -8.87 -28.25 1.66
C SER A 147 -9.03 -26.77 2.01
N ASP A 148 -9.39 -26.48 3.25
CA ASP A 148 -9.44 -25.11 3.77
C ASP A 148 -8.08 -24.74 4.35
N HIS A 149 -7.67 -23.50 4.13
CA HIS A 149 -6.37 -22.96 4.52
C HIS A 149 -6.55 -21.61 5.19
N ASN A 150 -5.59 -21.28 6.03
CA ASN A 150 -5.45 -19.98 6.65
C ASN A 150 -3.98 -19.54 6.62
N ALA A 151 -3.77 -18.23 6.61
CA ALA A 151 -2.46 -17.64 6.82
C ALA A 151 -2.61 -16.31 7.52
N THR A 152 -1.65 -15.98 8.37
CA THR A 152 -1.48 -14.63 8.86
C THR A 152 -0.66 -13.86 7.82
N ILE A 153 -1.26 -12.80 7.29
CA ILE A 153 -0.56 -11.81 6.48
C ILE A 153 0.38 -11.08 7.44
N PRO A 154 1.69 -11.00 7.14
CA PRO A 154 2.61 -10.23 7.95
C PRO A 154 2.02 -8.84 8.18
N ASP A 155 1.90 -8.46 9.45
CA ASP A 155 1.56 -7.09 9.76
C ASP A 155 2.58 -6.21 9.05
N CYS A 156 2.09 -5.15 8.41
CA CYS A 156 2.95 -4.06 8.05
C CYS A 156 3.55 -3.52 9.33
N GLN A 157 4.70 -4.04 9.73
CA GLN A 157 5.39 -3.58 10.91
C GLN A 157 5.76 -2.14 10.61
N SER A 158 4.94 -1.22 11.10
CA SER A 158 5.29 0.18 11.13
C SER A 158 6.44 0.26 12.10
N THR A 159 7.66 0.18 11.60
CA THR A 159 8.81 0.65 12.38
C THR A 159 8.41 2.03 12.91
N PRO A 160 8.54 2.32 14.21
CA PRO A 160 8.21 3.66 14.68
C PRO A 160 8.96 4.69 13.82
N PRO A 161 8.36 5.85 13.52
CA PRO A 161 9.10 6.88 12.82
C PRO A 161 10.38 7.17 13.62
N GLN A 162 11.46 7.51 12.94
CA GLN A 162 12.73 7.84 13.59
C GLN A 162 13.15 9.24 13.19
N ILE A 163 13.67 9.99 14.16
CA ILE A 163 14.43 11.21 13.94
C ILE A 163 15.89 10.85 14.18
N LEU A 164 16.75 11.18 13.22
CA LEU A 164 18.17 10.86 13.24
C LEU A 164 18.95 12.13 12.91
N ASN A 165 20.19 12.22 13.41
CA ASN A 165 21.13 13.29 13.07
C ASN A 165 20.55 14.71 13.23
N LEU A 166 19.68 14.90 14.24
CA LEU A 166 19.11 16.22 14.54
C LEU A 166 20.24 17.17 14.92
N SER A 167 20.47 18.17 14.07
CA SER A 167 21.58 19.10 14.21
C SER A 167 21.09 20.53 14.07
N TYR A 168 21.46 21.35 15.05
CA TYR A 168 21.30 22.79 14.98
C TYR A 168 22.53 23.46 15.62
N PRO A 169 23.53 23.86 14.81
CA PRO A 169 24.80 24.37 15.31
C PRO A 169 24.63 25.72 16.00
N GLU A 170 25.59 26.09 16.84
CA GLU A 170 25.63 27.36 17.56
C GLU A 170 25.46 28.57 16.63
N GLY A 171 24.74 29.59 17.12
CA GLY A 171 24.43 30.80 16.36
C GLY A 171 25.36 31.93 16.71
N ARG A 172 25.86 32.64 15.70
CA ARG A 172 26.67 33.84 15.85
C ARG A 172 26.06 34.99 15.06
N VAL A 173 26.19 36.21 15.57
CA VAL A 173 25.84 37.42 14.82
C VAL A 173 26.68 37.47 13.55
N GLY A 174 26.06 37.82 12.42
CA GLY A 174 26.72 37.89 11.12
C GLY A 174 26.87 36.54 10.40
N GLN A 175 26.38 35.43 10.96
CA GLN A 175 26.40 34.11 10.32
C GLN A 175 25.00 33.57 10.05
N THR A 176 24.89 32.70 9.04
CA THR A 176 23.74 31.81 8.84
C THR A 176 23.92 30.55 9.67
N GLN A 177 22.82 29.87 9.99
CA GLN A 177 22.85 28.55 10.61
C GLN A 177 22.06 27.56 9.77
N ARG A 178 22.52 26.31 9.76
CA ARG A 178 21.81 25.23 9.10
C ARG A 178 21.17 24.32 10.13
N PHE A 179 19.86 24.25 10.13
CA PHE A 179 19.08 23.24 10.83
C PHE A 179 18.85 22.06 9.91
N SER A 180 19.14 20.85 10.36
CA SER A 180 18.85 19.64 9.59
C SER A 180 18.54 18.45 10.48
N PHE A 181 17.74 17.53 9.95
CA PHE A 181 17.55 16.21 10.53
C PHE A 181 17.23 15.21 9.43
N ASP A 182 17.61 13.97 9.67
CA ASP A 182 17.17 12.83 8.90
C ASP A 182 15.93 12.24 9.55
N TYR A 183 15.01 11.73 8.74
CA TYR A 183 13.83 11.04 9.20
C TYR A 183 13.66 9.70 8.48
N ARG A 184 13.10 8.73 9.19
CA ARG A 184 12.71 7.43 8.62
C ARG A 184 11.29 7.07 8.98
N ASN A 185 10.65 6.37 8.06
CA ASN A 185 9.29 5.88 8.18
C ASN A 185 8.28 6.94 8.69
N ALA A 186 8.41 8.18 8.22
CA ALA A 186 7.55 9.29 8.66
C ALA A 186 6.67 9.78 7.51
N THR A 187 5.39 10.04 7.80
CA THR A 187 4.41 10.67 6.90
C THR A 187 4.37 12.19 7.10
N SER A 188 4.72 12.69 8.28
CA SER A 188 4.87 14.12 8.51
C SER A 188 5.84 14.40 9.62
N CYS A 189 6.56 15.52 9.52
CA CYS A 189 7.31 16.09 10.64
C CYS A 189 7.00 17.58 10.79
N TRP A 190 6.95 18.06 12.03
CA TRP A 190 6.64 19.45 12.38
C TRP A 190 7.43 19.90 13.61
N ASN A 191 7.49 21.21 13.82
CA ASN A 191 8.12 21.82 14.98
C ASN A 191 7.10 22.02 16.13
N GLN A 192 7.58 22.50 17.28
CA GLN A 192 6.71 22.83 18.43
C GLN A 192 5.61 23.86 18.17
N SER A 193 5.73 24.70 17.13
CA SER A 193 4.68 25.65 16.73
C SER A 193 3.68 25.07 15.72
N GLY A 194 3.79 23.79 15.36
CA GLY A 194 2.94 23.13 14.37
C GLY A 194 3.32 23.42 12.91
N THR A 195 4.43 24.14 12.67
CA THR A 195 4.94 24.36 11.31
C THR A 195 5.47 23.05 10.75
N ARG A 196 4.91 22.62 9.62
CA ARG A 196 5.28 21.36 8.97
C ARG A 196 6.57 21.52 8.17
N TYR A 197 7.51 20.62 8.41
CA TYR A 197 8.74 20.47 7.63
C TYR A 197 8.49 19.66 6.36
N PHE A 198 7.66 18.62 6.44
CA PHE A 198 7.14 17.89 5.29
C PHE A 198 5.83 17.17 5.62
N THR A 199 5.09 16.78 4.57
CA THR A 199 3.92 15.91 4.65
C THR A 199 3.90 14.95 3.45
N SER A 200 3.48 13.71 3.66
CA SER A 200 3.38 12.63 2.68
C SER A 200 2.26 11.69 3.11
N SER A 201 1.53 11.11 2.15
CA SER A 201 0.49 10.10 2.40
C SER A 201 1.07 8.71 2.71
N THR A 202 2.27 8.41 2.22
CA THR A 202 3.05 7.22 2.55
C THR A 202 4.27 7.60 3.39
N PRO A 203 4.74 6.70 4.28
CA PRO A 203 5.96 6.95 5.01
C PRO A 203 7.16 7.10 4.08
N LYS A 204 8.04 8.04 4.41
CA LYS A 204 9.25 8.32 3.65
C LYS A 204 10.47 8.33 4.55
N ASN A 205 11.60 8.11 3.91
CA ASN A 205 12.92 8.38 4.45
C ASN A 205 13.47 9.60 3.72
N GLY A 206 14.14 10.49 4.43
CA GLY A 206 14.72 11.67 3.81
C GLY A 206 15.44 12.56 4.80
N THR A 207 15.88 13.70 4.28
CA THR A 207 16.58 14.72 5.06
C THR A 207 15.83 16.04 4.89
N PHE A 208 15.46 16.67 6.01
CA PHE A 208 15.04 18.06 6.00
C PHE A 208 16.23 18.95 6.30
N SER A 209 16.33 20.08 5.59
CA SER A 209 17.38 21.07 5.82
C SER A 209 16.82 22.46 5.57
N TRP A 210 17.05 23.36 6.52
CA TRP A 210 16.73 24.78 6.41
C TRP A 210 17.94 25.60 6.84
N THR A 211 18.22 26.67 6.09
CA THR A 211 19.27 27.62 6.41
C THR A 211 18.64 28.93 6.84
N SER A 212 19.00 29.41 8.03
CA SER A 212 18.53 30.68 8.53
C SER A 212 19.08 31.85 7.71
N PRO A 213 18.38 32.99 7.66
CA PRO A 213 18.99 34.25 7.31
C PRO A 213 20.19 34.56 8.22
N VAL A 214 21.03 35.51 7.79
CA VAL A 214 22.13 36.05 8.60
C VAL A 214 21.55 36.62 9.89
N ARG A 215 22.06 36.20 11.04
CA ARG A 215 21.59 36.69 12.33
C ARG A 215 22.08 38.11 12.60
N THR A 216 21.16 39.00 12.96
CA THR A 216 21.47 40.34 13.46
C THR A 216 21.58 40.38 14.99
N GLN A 217 21.01 39.38 15.67
CA GLN A 217 21.04 39.21 17.11
C GLN A 217 20.94 37.72 17.48
N VAL A 218 21.47 37.34 18.64
CA VAL A 218 21.32 35.99 19.20
C VAL A 218 20.78 36.13 20.62
N SER A 219 19.60 35.59 20.90
CA SER A 219 18.98 35.68 22.23
C SER A 219 18.78 34.30 22.84
N GLY A 220 19.56 33.97 23.87
CA GLY A 220 19.36 32.82 24.75
C GLY A 220 19.47 31.42 24.09
N PRO A 221 19.57 30.35 24.90
CA PRO A 221 19.56 29.00 24.36
C PRO A 221 18.21 28.72 23.67
N TRP A 222 18.27 28.19 22.46
CA TRP A 222 17.07 27.83 21.69
C TRP A 222 16.90 26.32 21.75
N GLN A 223 15.77 25.84 22.26
CA GLN A 223 15.39 24.45 22.10
C GLN A 223 14.52 24.32 20.85
N THR A 224 14.94 23.43 19.95
CA THR A 224 14.15 23.05 18.79
C THR A 224 13.65 21.63 18.99
N ILE A 225 12.33 21.47 19.06
CA ILE A 225 11.67 20.16 19.14
C ILE A 225 11.14 19.81 17.75
N VAL A 226 11.49 18.62 17.28
CA VAL A 226 10.94 18.02 16.07
C VAL A 226 10.03 16.87 16.49
N SER A 227 8.82 16.87 15.96
CA SER A 227 7.88 15.75 16.09
C SER A 227 7.67 15.13 14.72
N CYS A 228 7.68 13.80 14.63
CA CYS A 228 7.40 13.07 13.41
C CYS A 228 6.33 12.01 13.67
N THR A 229 5.38 11.85 12.74
CA THR A 229 4.38 10.78 12.76
C THR A 229 4.55 9.87 11.56
N ASN A 230 4.10 8.63 11.67
CA ASN A 230 3.97 7.69 10.55
C ASN A 230 2.50 7.52 10.14
N ALA A 231 2.24 6.61 9.20
CA ALA A 231 0.90 6.31 8.70
C ALA A 231 -0.03 5.67 9.74
N THR A 232 0.53 5.04 10.77
CA THR A 232 -0.24 4.44 11.88
C THR A 232 -0.53 5.44 13.00
N GLY A 233 -0.11 6.70 12.86
CA GLY A 233 -0.31 7.75 13.86
C GLY A 233 0.65 7.70 15.04
N VAL A 234 1.66 6.83 15.01
CA VAL A 234 2.71 6.78 16.04
C VAL A 234 3.55 8.04 15.91
N ILE A 235 3.69 8.79 17.00
CA ILE A 235 4.48 10.03 17.06
C ILE A 235 5.79 9.77 17.81
N VAL A 236 6.91 10.23 17.25
CA VAL A 236 8.19 10.36 17.94
C VAL A 236 8.60 11.83 18.02
N GLN A 237 9.35 12.17 19.06
CA GLN A 237 9.88 13.50 19.26
C GLN A 237 11.37 13.43 19.58
N ASP A 238 12.12 14.42 19.09
CA ASP A 238 13.51 14.64 19.44
C ASP A 238 13.74 16.14 19.60
N SER A 239 14.76 16.52 20.36
CA SER A 239 15.08 17.93 20.60
C SER A 239 16.56 18.21 20.61
N VAL A 240 16.94 19.36 20.05
CA VAL A 240 18.30 19.88 20.12
C VAL A 240 18.27 21.25 20.77
N THR A 241 19.15 21.43 21.76
CA THR A 241 19.34 22.71 22.45
C THR A 241 20.60 23.37 21.91
N THR A 242 20.43 24.53 21.29
CA THR A 242 21.52 25.31 20.74
C THR A 242 22.02 26.29 21.79
N ARG A 243 23.31 26.24 22.11
CA ARG A 243 23.94 27.27 22.94
C ARG A 243 24.16 28.55 22.14
N VAL A 244 24.28 29.65 22.87
CA VAL A 244 24.58 30.98 22.32
C VAL A 244 25.84 31.48 22.98
N ASN A 245 26.88 31.66 22.19
CA ASN A 245 28.09 32.37 22.57
C ASN A 245 27.97 33.81 22.05
N ASN A 246 27.91 34.75 23.00
CA ASN A 246 27.98 36.18 22.74
C ASN A 246 29.39 36.58 22.30
#